data_AF-G4ZQX0-F1
#
_entry.id   AF-G4ZQX0-F1
#
_cell.length_a   1.000
_cell.length_b   1.000
_cell.length_c   1.000
_cell.angle_alpha   90.00
_cell.angle_beta   90.00
_cell.angle_gamma   90.00
#
_symmetry.space_group_name_H-M   'P 1'
#
loop_
_entity.id
_entity.type
_entity.pdbx_description
1 polymer ?
#
loop_
_entity_poly.entity_id
_entity_poly.type
_entity_poly.pdbx_seq_one_letter_code
_entity_poly.pdbx_strand_id
1 'polypeptide(L)'
;MLQKVFKQNQAFVRNCLRMLAETACNAGNVGILDWVNQFGIELRSTEHIENAVMHGDVKMLQWFFERGFEVRDPELLELAVESGQLEVARWLVEHRLAVISLELVTIAGDIENEAMMRWLVEHGPPLDVATAMRLVFDYHYVEIALWLSEDVRQHLVLEALRKANHKVMWWILSKTQFQDGAKSCICDAIQCCPKKAQL
;
A
#
# COMPACT_ATOMS: atom_id res chain seq x y z
N MET A 1 37.89 2.90 29.11
CA MET A 1 38.41 4.18 28.56
C MET A 1 37.27 5.14 28.20
N LEU A 2 36.29 4.71 27.40
CA LEU A 2 35.12 5.52 27.00
C LEU A 2 34.29 6.09 28.17
N GLN A 3 34.01 5.31 29.23
CA GLN A 3 33.29 5.81 30.42
C GLN A 3 34.01 6.96 31.16
N LYS A 4 35.34 7.03 31.08
CA LYS A 4 36.14 8.11 31.70
C LYS A 4 36.04 9.39 30.88
N VAL A 5 36.11 9.29 29.55
CA VAL A 5 35.91 10.40 28.61
C VAL A 5 34.47 10.92 28.66
N PHE A 6 33.49 10.02 28.84
CA PHE A 6 32.08 10.36 29.00
C PHE A 6 31.81 11.25 30.23
N LYS A 7 32.58 11.08 31.32
CA LYS A 7 32.48 11.94 32.52
C LYS A 7 33.15 13.30 32.37
N GLN A 8 34.17 13.43 31.51
CA GLN A 8 34.92 14.68 31.33
C GLN A 8 34.33 15.57 30.23
N ASN A 9 33.80 14.98 29.16
CA ASN A 9 33.27 15.70 27.98
C ASN A 9 31.87 15.18 27.61
N GLN A 10 30.97 15.15 28.59
CA GLN A 10 29.66 14.51 28.47
C GLN A 10 28.84 15.04 27.29
N ALA A 11 28.83 16.35 27.04
CA ALA A 11 28.08 16.94 25.93
C ALA A 11 28.64 16.55 24.54
N PHE A 12 29.95 16.62 24.37
CA PHE A 12 30.62 16.26 23.11
C PHE A 12 30.42 14.77 22.78
N VAL A 13 30.65 13.88 23.75
CA VAL A 13 30.49 12.43 23.54
C VAL A 13 29.03 12.07 23.27
N ARG A 14 28.06 12.71 23.96
CA ARG A 14 26.64 12.52 23.62
C ARG A 14 26.32 12.97 22.20
N ASN A 15 26.91 14.07 21.72
CA ASN A 15 26.70 14.51 20.35
C ASN A 15 27.26 13.50 19.33
N CYS A 16 28.47 12.98 19.55
CA CYS A 16 29.04 11.94 18.68
C CYS A 16 28.20 10.66 18.67
N LEU A 17 27.69 10.22 19.83
CA LEU A 17 26.83 9.05 19.93
C LEU A 17 25.48 9.27 19.24
N ARG A 18 24.92 10.48 19.30
CA ARG A 18 23.71 10.84 18.56
C ARG A 18 23.94 10.76 17.05
N MET A 19 25.03 11.33 16.54
CA MET A 19 25.39 11.22 15.12
C MET A 19 25.58 9.76 14.68
N LEU A 20 26.19 8.94 15.54
CA LEU A 20 26.33 7.50 15.29
C LEU A 20 24.97 6.80 15.25
N ALA A 21 24.04 7.15 16.14
CA ALA A 21 22.69 6.61 16.13
C ALA A 21 21.93 6.99 14.86
N GLU A 22 21.96 8.27 14.46
CA GLU A 22 21.35 8.75 13.21
C GLU A 22 21.91 7.98 12.00
N THR A 23 23.24 7.79 11.95
CA THR A 23 23.89 7.01 10.89
C THR A 23 23.47 5.53 10.91
N ALA A 24 23.36 4.95 12.10
CA ALA A 24 22.95 3.55 12.27
C ALA A 24 21.48 3.32 11.88
N CYS A 25 20.57 4.27 12.17
CA CYS A 25 19.20 4.25 11.70
C CYS A 25 19.15 4.21 10.17
N ASN A 26 19.88 5.12 9.51
CA ASN A 26 19.90 5.20 8.04
C ASN A 26 20.52 3.95 7.38
N ALA A 27 21.35 3.21 8.13
CA ALA A 27 21.96 1.97 7.68
C ALA A 27 21.17 0.70 8.09
N GLY A 28 20.05 0.83 8.80
CA GLY A 28 19.28 -0.32 9.32
C GLY A 28 20.04 -1.14 10.38
N ASN A 29 21.04 -0.56 11.05
CA ASN A 29 21.91 -1.28 11.97
C ASN A 29 21.42 -1.22 13.42
N VAL A 30 20.45 -2.07 13.72
CA VAL A 30 19.86 -2.23 15.07
C VAL A 30 20.89 -2.57 16.15
N GLY A 31 22.00 -3.24 15.80
CA GLY A 31 23.04 -3.61 16.76
C GLY A 31 23.83 -2.40 17.28
N ILE A 32 24.14 -1.43 16.41
CA ILE A 32 24.76 -0.16 16.83
C ILE A 32 23.75 0.64 17.66
N LEU A 33 22.48 0.64 17.29
CA LEU A 33 21.44 1.35 18.04
C LEU A 33 21.25 0.80 19.45
N ASP A 34 21.22 -0.52 19.61
CA ASP A 34 21.18 -1.15 20.94
C ASP A 34 22.41 -0.80 21.78
N TRP A 35 23.58 -0.70 21.16
CA TRP A 35 24.80 -0.27 21.85
C TRP A 35 24.74 1.21 22.27
N VAL A 36 24.30 2.11 21.38
CA VAL A 36 24.18 3.55 21.67
C VAL A 36 23.10 3.81 22.73
N ASN A 37 21.99 3.08 22.73
CA ASN A 37 20.91 3.20 23.70
C ASN A 37 21.36 2.93 25.15
N GLN A 38 22.40 2.12 25.37
CA GLN A 38 22.97 1.88 26.70
C GLN A 38 23.51 3.16 27.36
N PHE A 39 23.75 4.21 26.57
CA PHE A 39 24.20 5.52 27.05
C PHE A 39 23.06 6.54 27.26
N GLY A 40 21.79 6.11 27.12
CA GLY A 40 20.62 6.97 27.27
C GLY A 40 20.56 8.07 26.20
N ILE A 41 20.86 7.70 24.95
CA ILE A 41 20.67 8.56 23.77
C ILE A 41 19.29 8.26 23.21
N GLU A 42 18.38 9.22 23.31
CA GLU A 42 17.04 9.11 22.74
C GLU A 42 17.08 9.56 21.28
N LEU A 43 16.56 8.73 20.38
CA LEU A 43 16.14 9.16 19.05
C LEU A 43 14.82 9.89 19.23
N ARG A 44 14.74 11.15 18.79
CA ARG A 44 13.53 11.99 18.95
C ARG A 44 12.82 12.27 17.64
N SER A 45 13.44 11.96 16.50
CA SER A 45 12.90 12.26 15.18
C SER A 45 12.14 11.07 14.62
N THR A 46 10.91 11.32 14.18
CA THR A 46 10.06 10.39 13.41
C THR A 46 10.58 10.16 11.99
N GLU A 47 11.46 11.05 11.49
CA GLU A 47 12.12 10.94 10.18
C GLU A 47 12.82 9.59 9.98
N HIS A 48 13.36 8.99 11.05
CA HIS A 48 14.00 7.68 10.95
C HIS A 48 12.99 6.55 10.72
N ILE A 49 11.75 6.70 11.21
CA ILE A 49 10.65 5.75 11.00
C ILE A 49 10.18 5.86 9.55
N GLU A 50 9.95 7.09 9.07
CA GLU A 50 9.61 7.37 7.67
C GLU A 50 10.69 6.83 6.72
N ASN A 51 11.97 7.07 7.03
CA ASN A 51 13.07 6.50 6.26
C ASN A 51 13.05 4.97 6.27
N ALA A 52 12.79 4.33 7.42
CA ALA A 52 12.67 2.88 7.48
C ALA A 52 11.50 2.37 6.61
N VAL A 53 10.37 3.09 6.59
CA VAL A 53 9.25 2.81 5.68
C VAL A 53 9.68 2.92 4.23
N MET A 54 10.24 4.05 3.81
CA MET A 54 10.63 4.31 2.41
C MET A 54 11.64 3.31 1.88
N HIS A 55 12.54 2.80 2.73
CA HIS A 55 13.56 1.82 2.36
C HIS A 55 13.10 0.36 2.50
N GLY A 56 11.88 0.11 2.98
CA GLY A 56 11.39 -1.26 3.16
C GLY A 56 11.98 -2.00 4.36
N ASP A 57 12.55 -1.28 5.34
CA ASP A 57 13.26 -1.87 6.48
C ASP A 57 12.31 -2.26 7.62
N VAL A 58 11.64 -3.40 7.42
CA VAL A 58 10.74 -4.01 8.41
C VAL A 58 11.45 -4.28 9.74
N LYS A 59 12.76 -4.61 9.72
CA LYS A 59 13.52 -4.89 10.95
C LYS A 59 13.71 -3.62 11.78
N MET A 60 14.02 -2.51 11.11
CA MET A 60 14.16 -1.21 11.75
C MET A 60 12.82 -0.69 12.29
N LEU A 61 11.73 -0.88 11.54
CA LEU A 61 10.36 -0.59 12.02
C LEU A 61 9.97 -1.42 13.24
N GLN A 62 10.25 -2.73 13.21
CA GLN A 62 10.03 -3.60 14.36
C GLN A 62 10.83 -3.12 15.57
N TRP A 63 12.10 -2.74 15.38
CA TRP A 63 12.93 -2.20 16.46
C TRP A 63 12.33 -0.92 17.06
N PHE A 64 11.85 0.01 16.24
CA PHE A 64 11.16 1.21 16.74
C PHE A 64 9.91 0.87 17.54
N PHE A 65 9.07 -0.04 17.03
CA PHE A 65 7.85 -0.47 17.71
C PHE A 65 8.11 -1.14 19.06
N GLU A 66 9.08 -2.06 19.13
CA GLU A 66 9.47 -2.75 20.37
C GLU A 66 10.04 -1.79 21.43
N ARG A 67 10.61 -0.66 21.00
CA ARG A 67 11.12 0.40 21.87
C ARG A 67 10.06 1.44 22.26
N GLY A 68 8.81 1.25 21.84
CA GLY A 68 7.68 2.11 22.22
C GLY A 68 7.62 3.42 21.44
N PHE A 69 8.29 3.52 20.29
CA PHE A 69 8.12 4.66 19.39
C PHE A 69 6.70 4.69 18.81
N GLU A 70 6.20 5.89 18.53
CA GLU A 70 4.91 6.09 17.89
C GLU A 70 5.03 5.75 16.40
N VAL A 71 4.62 4.53 16.07
CA VAL A 71 4.51 4.00 14.69
C VAL A 71 3.05 3.89 14.23
N ARG A 72 2.11 4.44 15.02
CA ARG A 72 0.67 4.46 14.72
C ARG A 72 0.32 5.74 13.99
N ASP A 73 0.83 5.83 12.77
CA ASP A 73 0.58 6.97 11.91
C ASP A 73 -0.02 6.46 10.60
N PRO A 74 -1.25 6.85 10.25
CA PRO A 74 -1.87 6.51 8.98
C PRO A 74 -1.01 6.89 7.77
N GLU A 75 -0.23 7.98 7.87
CA GLU A 75 0.64 8.46 6.80
C GLU A 75 1.77 7.46 6.49
N LEU A 76 2.18 6.61 7.45
CA LEU A 76 3.20 5.58 7.21
C LEU A 76 2.73 4.49 6.25
N LEU A 77 1.43 4.14 6.27
CA LEU A 77 0.91 3.16 5.32
C LEU A 77 0.84 3.75 3.91
N GLU A 78 0.41 5.00 3.79
CA GLU A 78 0.42 5.73 2.53
C GLU A 78 1.83 5.84 1.96
N LEU A 79 2.79 6.26 2.77
CA LEU A 79 4.21 6.33 2.40
C LEU A 79 4.78 4.98 1.98
N ALA A 80 4.39 3.89 2.66
CA ALA A 80 4.77 2.53 2.28
C ALA A 80 4.20 2.15 0.90
N VAL A 81 2.96 2.54 0.62
CA VAL A 81 2.30 2.30 -0.67
C VAL A 81 2.97 3.12 -1.77
N GLU A 82 3.15 4.43 -1.58
CA GLU A 82 3.83 5.31 -2.53
C GLU A 82 5.27 4.86 -2.83
N SER A 83 5.98 4.35 -1.82
CA SER A 83 7.34 3.83 -1.96
C SER A 83 7.38 2.40 -2.52
N GLY A 84 6.23 1.75 -2.74
CA GLY A 84 6.12 0.39 -3.26
C GLY A 84 6.55 -0.71 -2.27
N GLN A 85 6.60 -0.41 -0.97
CA GLN A 85 7.16 -1.27 0.08
C GLN A 85 6.10 -2.21 0.66
N LEU A 86 5.75 -3.25 -0.10
CA LEU A 86 4.70 -4.21 0.23
C LEU A 86 4.87 -4.89 1.60
N GLU A 87 6.08 -5.32 1.95
CA GLU A 87 6.32 -6.00 3.22
C GLU A 87 6.17 -5.06 4.43
N VAL A 88 6.48 -3.77 4.26
CA VAL A 88 6.21 -2.75 5.27
C VAL A 88 4.71 -2.51 5.42
N ALA A 89 3.99 -2.34 4.30
CA ALA A 89 2.54 -2.17 4.31
C ALA A 89 1.82 -3.34 5.02
N ARG A 90 2.23 -4.59 4.72
CA ARG A 90 1.77 -5.79 5.42
C ARG A 90 2.03 -5.72 6.91
N TRP A 91 3.27 -5.43 7.29
CA TRP A 91 3.67 -5.38 8.69
C TRP A 91 2.83 -4.37 9.48
N LEU A 92 2.60 -3.16 8.94
CA LEU A 92 1.78 -2.12 9.55
C LEU A 92 0.32 -2.58 9.77
N VAL A 93 -0.28 -3.22 8.77
CA VAL A 93 -1.67 -3.69 8.85
C VAL A 93 -1.81 -4.90 9.79
N GLU A 94 -0.90 -5.88 9.73
CA GLU A 94 -0.90 -7.06 10.60
C GLU A 94 -0.77 -6.72 12.08
N HIS A 95 0.02 -5.68 12.40
CA HIS A 95 0.19 -5.17 13.77
C HIS A 95 -0.92 -4.20 14.20
N ARG A 96 -1.96 -4.01 13.37
CA ARG A 96 -3.07 -3.07 13.62
C ARG A 96 -2.61 -1.64 13.87
N LEU A 97 -1.55 -1.23 13.16
CA LEU A 97 -1.00 0.13 13.22
C LEU A 97 -1.58 1.04 12.14
N ALA A 98 -2.14 0.46 11.09
CA ALA A 98 -2.80 1.17 10.01
C ALA A 98 -4.04 0.41 9.50
N VAL A 99 -4.89 1.12 8.75
CA VAL A 99 -6.11 0.58 8.12
C VAL A 99 -6.05 0.87 6.64
N ILE A 100 -6.39 -0.11 5.81
CA ILE A 100 -6.42 0.03 4.36
C ILE A 100 -7.62 0.89 3.95
N SER A 101 -7.39 1.91 3.12
CA SER A 101 -8.42 2.73 2.49
C SER A 101 -8.47 2.49 0.97
N LEU A 102 -9.56 2.89 0.32
CA LEU A 102 -9.68 2.81 -1.14
C LEU A 102 -8.71 3.75 -1.87
N GLU A 103 -8.29 4.84 -1.24
CA GLU A 103 -7.32 5.78 -1.79
C GLU A 103 -5.95 5.11 -2.01
N LEU A 104 -5.51 4.27 -1.08
CA LEU A 104 -4.28 3.49 -1.23
C LEU A 104 -4.31 2.58 -2.46
N VAL A 105 -5.48 2.03 -2.80
CA VAL A 105 -5.64 1.19 -4.00
C VAL A 105 -5.39 2.01 -5.26
N THR A 106 -5.86 3.27 -5.28
CA THR A 106 -5.61 4.17 -6.41
C THR A 106 -4.15 4.60 -6.50
N ILE A 107 -3.50 4.90 -5.36
CA ILE A 107 -2.06 5.21 -5.31
C ILE A 107 -1.24 4.02 -5.83
N ALA A 108 -1.56 2.80 -5.40
CA ALA A 108 -0.90 1.58 -5.88
C ALA A 108 -1.06 1.38 -7.40
N GLY A 109 -2.20 1.78 -7.96
CA GLY A 109 -2.45 1.81 -9.40
C GLY A 109 -1.61 2.88 -10.12
N ASP A 110 -1.48 4.08 -9.55
CA ASP A 110 -0.68 5.18 -10.11
C ASP A 110 0.82 4.86 -10.16
N ILE A 111 1.33 4.05 -9.23
CA ILE A 111 2.72 3.54 -9.26
C ILE A 111 2.86 2.23 -10.04
N GLU A 112 1.80 1.74 -10.68
CA GLU A 112 1.72 0.49 -11.45
C GLU A 112 2.22 -0.75 -10.68
N ASN A 113 2.02 -0.78 -9.35
CA ASN A 113 2.47 -1.88 -8.50
C ASN A 113 1.35 -2.92 -8.33
N GLU A 114 1.30 -3.87 -9.26
CA GLU A 114 0.28 -4.94 -9.28
C GLU A 114 0.22 -5.74 -7.98
N ALA A 115 1.37 -6.07 -7.38
CA ALA A 115 1.44 -6.85 -6.15
C ALA A 115 0.84 -6.10 -4.96
N MET A 116 1.15 -4.80 -4.85
CA MET A 116 0.57 -3.90 -3.85
C MET A 116 -0.93 -3.74 -4.06
N MET A 117 -1.34 -3.39 -5.28
CA MET A 117 -2.75 -3.20 -5.63
C MET A 117 -3.56 -4.47 -5.34
N ARG A 118 -3.07 -5.65 -5.73
CA ARG A 118 -3.71 -6.93 -5.43
C ARG A 118 -3.86 -7.14 -3.93
N TRP A 119 -2.79 -6.94 -3.16
CA TRP A 119 -2.82 -7.14 -1.72
C TRP A 119 -3.80 -6.19 -1.02
N LEU A 120 -3.83 -4.92 -1.43
CA LEU A 120 -4.76 -3.91 -0.91
C LEU A 120 -6.22 -4.26 -1.21
N VAL A 121 -6.53 -4.80 -2.39
CA VAL A 121 -7.90 -5.21 -2.71
C VAL A 121 -8.32 -6.46 -1.95
N GLU A 122 -7.40 -7.41 -1.70
CA GLU A 122 -7.69 -8.63 -0.94
C GLU A 122 -7.93 -8.36 0.56
N HIS A 123 -7.29 -7.34 1.13
CA HIS A 123 -7.32 -7.07 2.58
C HIS A 123 -8.04 -5.76 2.96
N GLY A 124 -8.41 -4.96 1.95
CA GLY A 124 -9.07 -3.68 2.12
C GLY A 124 -10.59 -3.76 2.17
N PRO A 125 -11.26 -2.60 2.24
CA PRO A 125 -12.71 -2.53 2.14
C PRO A 125 -13.20 -2.96 0.75
N PRO A 126 -14.48 -3.35 0.61
CA PRO A 126 -15.09 -3.64 -0.69
C PRO A 126 -14.92 -2.46 -1.66
N LEU A 127 -14.49 -2.75 -2.89
CA LEU A 127 -14.32 -1.74 -3.92
C LEU A 127 -15.65 -1.13 -4.35
N ASP A 128 -15.68 0.21 -4.46
CA ASP A 128 -16.77 0.91 -5.12
C ASP A 128 -16.63 0.87 -6.65
N VAL A 129 -17.72 1.24 -7.34
CA VAL A 129 -17.78 1.23 -8.82
C VAL A 129 -16.73 2.15 -9.43
N ALA A 130 -16.49 3.32 -8.83
CA ALA A 130 -15.57 4.33 -9.37
C ALA A 130 -14.11 3.84 -9.34
N THR A 131 -13.70 3.27 -8.21
CA THR A 131 -12.38 2.69 -8.01
C THR A 131 -12.20 1.48 -8.93
N ALA A 132 -13.20 0.59 -9.00
CA ALA A 132 -13.16 -0.55 -9.93
C ALA A 132 -13.02 -0.12 -11.40
N MET A 133 -13.71 0.94 -11.83
CA MET A 133 -13.58 1.48 -13.18
C MET A 133 -12.16 1.98 -13.45
N ARG A 134 -11.56 2.74 -12.53
CA ARG A 134 -10.15 3.18 -12.65
C ARG A 134 -9.21 1.98 -12.80
N LEU A 135 -9.33 1.00 -11.90
CA LEU A 135 -8.47 -0.20 -11.94
C LEU A 135 -8.55 -0.94 -13.26
N VAL A 136 -9.76 -1.16 -13.78
CA VAL A 136 -9.96 -1.95 -15.00
C VAL A 136 -9.62 -1.18 -16.27
N PHE A 137 -10.04 0.08 -16.37
CA PHE A 137 -9.94 0.83 -17.62
C PHE A 137 -8.69 1.69 -17.73
N ASP A 138 -8.20 2.22 -16.61
CA ASP A 138 -7.06 3.15 -16.61
C ASP A 138 -5.77 2.40 -16.28
N TYR A 139 -5.79 1.46 -15.33
CA TYR A 139 -4.63 0.63 -14.96
C TYR A 139 -4.64 -0.80 -15.55
N HIS A 140 -5.63 -1.11 -16.40
CA HIS A 140 -5.71 -2.37 -17.14
C HIS A 140 -5.78 -3.66 -16.28
N TYR A 141 -6.19 -3.56 -15.02
CA TYR A 141 -6.26 -4.69 -14.08
C TYR A 141 -7.65 -5.35 -14.08
N VAL A 142 -7.98 -6.04 -15.18
CA VAL A 142 -9.31 -6.66 -15.38
C VAL A 142 -9.58 -7.82 -14.43
N GLU A 143 -8.53 -8.50 -13.97
CA GLU A 143 -8.57 -9.62 -13.04
C GLU A 143 -9.34 -9.27 -11.78
N ILE A 144 -9.32 -7.99 -11.38
CA ILE A 144 -9.98 -7.52 -10.17
C ILE A 144 -11.48 -7.83 -10.17
N ALA A 145 -12.10 -7.93 -11.35
CA ALA A 145 -13.50 -8.27 -11.50
C ALA A 145 -13.91 -9.61 -10.87
N LEU A 146 -12.97 -10.55 -10.65
CA LEU A 146 -13.27 -11.83 -9.97
C LEU A 146 -13.69 -11.66 -8.51
N TRP A 147 -13.26 -10.57 -7.87
CA TRP A 147 -13.50 -10.30 -6.44
C TRP A 147 -14.59 -9.24 -6.21
N LEU A 148 -15.14 -8.67 -7.28
CA LEU A 148 -16.17 -7.62 -7.19
C LEU A 148 -17.57 -8.19 -7.01
N SER A 149 -18.48 -7.40 -6.46
CA SER A 149 -19.91 -7.74 -6.44
C SER A 149 -20.48 -7.80 -7.86
N GLU A 150 -21.58 -8.54 -8.03
CA GLU A 150 -22.24 -8.64 -9.35
C GLU A 150 -22.70 -7.28 -9.89
N ASP A 151 -23.18 -6.41 -9.01
CA ASP A 151 -23.59 -5.04 -9.35
C ASP A 151 -22.42 -4.23 -9.94
N VAL A 152 -21.25 -4.26 -9.30
CA VAL A 152 -20.07 -3.57 -9.82
C VAL A 152 -19.61 -4.19 -11.15
N ARG A 153 -19.63 -5.52 -11.27
CA ARG A 153 -19.29 -6.19 -12.55
C ARG A 153 -20.24 -5.80 -13.67
N GLN A 154 -21.54 -5.64 -13.40
CA GLN A 154 -22.51 -5.20 -14.39
C GLN A 154 -22.16 -3.79 -14.90
N HIS A 155 -21.82 -2.87 -14.01
CA HIS A 155 -21.37 -1.52 -14.39
C HIS A 155 -20.11 -1.55 -15.25
N LEU A 156 -19.13 -2.42 -14.92
CA LEU A 156 -17.93 -2.60 -15.73
C LEU A 156 -18.23 -3.11 -17.14
N VAL A 157 -19.13 -4.08 -17.29
CA VAL A 157 -19.54 -4.61 -18.61
C VAL A 157 -20.21 -3.52 -19.46
N LEU A 158 -21.13 -2.76 -18.87
CA LEU A 158 -21.84 -1.67 -19.56
C LEU A 158 -20.87 -0.56 -19.98
N GLU A 159 -19.91 -0.22 -19.14
CA GLU A 159 -18.89 0.78 -19.45
C GLU A 159 -17.92 0.29 -20.53
N ALA A 160 -17.52 -0.99 -20.48
CA ALA A 160 -16.69 -1.60 -21.52
C ALA A 160 -17.39 -1.57 -22.88
N LEU A 161 -18.69 -1.86 -22.92
CA LEU A 161 -19.51 -1.74 -24.13
C LEU A 161 -19.55 -0.30 -24.65
N ARG A 162 -19.78 0.68 -23.76
CA ARG A 162 -19.82 2.10 -24.09
C ARG A 162 -18.50 2.60 -24.69
N LYS A 163 -17.36 2.12 -24.17
CA LYS A 163 -16.01 2.44 -24.67
C LYS A 163 -15.58 1.58 -25.86
N ALA A 164 -16.42 0.65 -26.34
CA ALA A 164 -16.07 -0.37 -27.34
C ALA A 164 -14.81 -1.20 -26.94
N ASN A 165 -14.60 -1.43 -25.64
CA ASN A 165 -13.52 -2.25 -25.11
C ASN A 165 -13.95 -3.72 -25.04
N HIS A 166 -13.94 -4.39 -26.19
CA HIS A 166 -14.33 -5.78 -26.33
C HIS A 166 -13.47 -6.75 -25.51
N LYS A 167 -12.20 -6.42 -25.28
CA LYS A 167 -11.27 -7.25 -24.50
C LYS A 167 -11.73 -7.36 -23.04
N VAL A 168 -11.99 -6.24 -22.39
CA VAL A 168 -12.48 -6.21 -21.00
C VAL A 168 -13.86 -6.85 -20.91
N MET A 169 -14.77 -6.46 -21.80
CA MET A 169 -16.13 -7.00 -21.84
C MET A 169 -16.13 -8.54 -21.95
N TRP A 170 -15.41 -9.08 -22.93
CA TRP A 170 -15.34 -10.52 -23.16
C TRP A 170 -14.66 -11.25 -22.01
N TRP A 171 -13.60 -10.67 -21.44
CA TRP A 171 -12.92 -11.25 -20.29
C TRP A 171 -13.89 -11.43 -19.12
N ILE A 172 -14.62 -10.37 -18.73
CA ILE A 172 -15.55 -10.41 -17.58
C ILE A 172 -16.67 -11.42 -17.84
N LEU A 173 -17.29 -11.39 -19.02
CA LEU A 173 -18.37 -12.32 -19.39
C LEU A 173 -17.92 -13.78 -19.47
N SER A 174 -16.66 -14.03 -19.84
CA SER A 174 -16.11 -15.40 -19.94
C SER A 174 -15.68 -15.99 -18.60
N LYS A 175 -15.39 -15.14 -17.60
CA LYS A 175 -14.82 -15.55 -16.31
C LYS A 175 -15.77 -15.42 -15.13
N THR A 176 -16.88 -14.72 -15.28
CA THR A 176 -17.83 -14.47 -14.19
C THR A 176 -19.27 -14.85 -14.56
N GLN A 177 -20.09 -15.10 -13.55
CA GLN A 177 -21.52 -15.39 -13.74
C GLN A 177 -22.36 -14.16 -13.35
N PHE A 178 -23.50 -14.05 -14.03
CA PHE A 178 -24.53 -13.04 -13.80
C PHE A 178 -25.87 -13.74 -13.62
N GLN A 179 -26.73 -13.21 -12.75
CA GLN A 179 -28.11 -13.66 -12.65
C GLN A 179 -28.95 -13.14 -13.82
N ASP A 180 -30.13 -13.72 -14.02
CA ASP A 180 -30.94 -13.49 -15.22
C ASP A 180 -31.38 -12.02 -15.38
N GLY A 181 -31.55 -11.29 -14.27
CA GLY A 181 -31.80 -9.85 -14.29
C GLY A 181 -30.63 -9.05 -14.89
N ALA A 182 -29.42 -9.27 -14.37
CA ALA A 182 -28.21 -8.62 -14.88
C ALA A 182 -27.90 -9.03 -16.34
N LYS A 183 -28.14 -10.30 -16.70
CA LYS A 183 -28.04 -10.77 -18.09
C LYS A 183 -28.99 -10.01 -19.02
N SER A 184 -30.25 -9.83 -18.63
CA SER A 184 -31.22 -9.08 -19.44
C SER A 184 -30.73 -7.65 -19.70
N CYS A 185 -30.31 -6.94 -18.64
CA CYS A 185 -29.79 -5.58 -18.78
C CYS A 185 -28.56 -5.50 -19.71
N ILE A 186 -27.63 -6.45 -19.60
CA ILE A 186 -26.45 -6.51 -20.48
C ILE A 186 -26.87 -6.78 -21.94
N CYS A 187 -27.79 -7.73 -22.16
CA CYS A 187 -28.31 -8.06 -23.49
C CYS A 187 -29.02 -6.86 -24.14
N ASP A 188 -29.87 -6.16 -23.39
CA ASP A 188 -30.59 -4.99 -23.88
C ASP A 188 -29.61 -3.88 -24.28
N ALA A 189 -28.56 -3.66 -23.49
CA ALA A 189 -27.51 -2.68 -23.79
C ALA A 189 -26.74 -3.01 -25.09
N ILE A 190 -26.40 -4.29 -25.30
CA ILE A 190 -25.73 -4.77 -26.53
C ILE A 190 -26.63 -4.55 -27.76
N GLN A 191 -27.93 -4.84 -27.64
CA GLN A 191 -28.90 -4.66 -28.72
C GLN A 191 -29.10 -3.19 -29.09
N CYS A 192 -29.04 -2.28 -28.10
CA CYS A 192 -29.16 -0.84 -28.31
C CYS A 192 -27.89 -0.18 -28.86
N CYS A 193 -26.74 -0.86 -28.85
CA CYS A 193 -25.49 -0.30 -29.35
C CYS A 193 -25.44 -0.25 -30.89
N PRO A 194 -24.97 0.86 -31.51
CA PRO A 194 -24.86 0.96 -32.95
C PRO A 194 -23.87 -0.08 -33.51
N LYS A 195 -24.22 -0.69 -34.66
CA LYS A 195 -23.55 -1.86 -35.29
C LYS A 195 -22.02 -1.81 -35.43
N LYS A 196 -21.37 -0.65 -35.30
CA LYS A 196 -19.90 -0.53 -35.29
C LYS A 196 -19.25 -0.97 -33.98
N ALA A 197 -20.02 -1.08 -32.90
CA ALA A 197 -19.59 -1.53 -31.57
C ALA A 197 -20.05 -2.96 -31.23
N GLN A 198 -20.50 -3.73 -32.23
CA GLN A 198 -21.08 -5.08 -32.06
C GLN A 198 -20.14 -6.22 -32.52
N LEU A 199 -18.84 -5.95 -32.72
CA LEU A 199 -17.85 -6.91 -33.23
C LEU A 199 -16.64 -7.03 -32.32
#